data_AF-R5GQZ4-F1
#
_entry.id   AF-R5GQZ4-F1
#
_cell.length_a   1.000
_cell.length_b   1.000
_cell.length_c   1.000
_cell.angle_alpha   90.00
_cell.angle_beta   90.00
_cell.angle_gamma   90.00
#
_symmetry.space_group_name_H-M   'P 1'
#
loop_
_entity.id
_entity.type
_entity.pdbx_description
1 polymer ?
#
loop_
_entity_poly.entity_id
_entity_poly.type
_entity_poly.pdbx_seq_one_letter_code
_entity_poly.pdbx_strand_id
1 'polypeptide(L)'
;MKFKIYDYENDRSVDIELTASQWKELQVFLKELKNPTAHDYKAVLDCFNSICTGLPPATRLTDKRKRAIIKAQKDGYDLEQVFRTAAQSSFLRGRNDRKWRASFDWIMQPGNLVKVAEGQYSDSVPTPATAAPMSGNPFDDYG
;
A
#
# COMPACT_ATOMS: atom_id res chain seq x y z
N MET A 1 36.27 -11.63 9.86
CA MET A 1 35.99 -10.19 10.09
C MET A 1 34.85 -10.11 11.09
N LYS A 2 34.99 -9.30 12.13
CA LYS A 2 33.99 -9.16 13.20
C LYS A 2 33.14 -7.92 12.93
N PHE A 3 31.82 -8.08 12.95
CA PHE A 3 30.85 -7.03 12.69
C PHE A 3 29.86 -6.96 13.84
N LYS A 4 29.41 -5.76 14.16
CA LYS A 4 28.40 -5.53 15.19
C LYS A 4 27.10 -5.14 14.50
N ILE A 5 26.10 -6.00 14.57
CA ILE A 5 24.77 -5.72 14.04
C ILE A 5 23.92 -5.17 15.18
N TYR A 6 23.26 -4.05 14.93
CA TYR A 6 22.33 -3.44 15.86
C TYR A 6 20.90 -3.83 15.49
N ASP A 7 20.23 -4.48 16.42
CA ASP A 7 18.79 -4.70 16.40
C ASP A 7 18.12 -3.45 16.97
N TYR A 8 17.50 -2.68 16.06
CA TYR A 8 16.82 -1.43 16.41
C TYR A 8 15.52 -1.67 17.19
N GLU A 9 14.86 -2.82 16.99
CA GLU A 9 13.58 -3.11 17.64
C GLU A 9 13.78 -3.50 19.11
N ASN A 10 14.89 -4.18 19.41
CA ASN A 10 15.18 -4.70 20.73
C ASN A 10 16.28 -3.95 21.49
N ASP A 11 16.78 -2.83 20.93
CA ASP A 11 17.92 -2.03 21.45
C ASP A 11 19.11 -2.89 21.90
N ARG A 12 19.46 -3.86 21.06
CA ARG A 12 20.51 -4.82 21.34
C ARG A 12 21.48 -4.89 20.19
N SER A 13 22.74 -5.18 20.51
CA SER A 13 23.76 -5.41 19.51
C SER A 13 24.26 -6.84 19.60
N VAL A 14 24.42 -7.48 18.45
CA VAL A 14 24.98 -8.82 18.32
C VAL A 14 26.28 -8.73 17.54
N ASP A 15 27.35 -9.30 18.10
CA ASP A 15 28.60 -9.49 17.37
C ASP A 15 28.49 -10.73 16.48
N ILE A 16 28.80 -10.56 15.20
CA ILE A 16 28.81 -11.61 14.19
C ILE A 16 30.19 -11.67 13.57
N GLU A 17 30.75 -12.87 13.50
CA GLU A 17 32.00 -13.12 12.81
C GLU A 17 31.72 -13.75 11.44
N LEU A 18 32.21 -13.10 10.39
CA LEU A 18 32.08 -13.57 9.01
C LEU A 18 33.46 -13.96 8.47
N THR A 19 33.53 -15.08 7.77
CA THR A 19 34.68 -15.43 6.93
C THR A 19 34.79 -14.49 5.73
N ALA A 20 35.94 -14.52 5.03
CA ALA A 20 36.13 -13.72 3.82
C ALA A 20 35.12 -14.08 2.70
N SER A 21 34.73 -15.37 2.59
CA SER A 21 33.70 -15.80 1.64
C SER A 21 32.33 -15.24 2.00
N GLN A 22 31.93 -15.40 3.27
CA GLN A 22 30.63 -14.91 3.76
C GLN A 22 30.53 -13.38 3.65
N TRP A 23 31.62 -12.64 3.86
CA TRP A 23 31.63 -11.20 3.62
C TRP A 23 31.42 -10.86 2.15
N LYS A 24 32.05 -11.60 1.24
CA LYS A 24 31.89 -11.40 -0.21
C LYS A 24 30.47 -11.70 -0.68
N GLU A 25 29.86 -12.76 -0.16
CA GLU A 25 28.45 -13.10 -0.38
C GLU A 25 27.52 -11.99 0.13
N LEU A 26 27.76 -11.48 1.36
CA LEU A 26 26.99 -10.38 1.92
C LEU A 26 27.12 -9.09 1.10
N GLN A 27 28.31 -8.79 0.56
CA GLN A 27 28.50 -7.63 -0.33
C GLN A 27 27.72 -7.78 -1.65
N VAL A 28 27.66 -8.99 -2.22
CA VAL A 28 26.84 -9.26 -3.41
C VAL A 28 25.36 -9.09 -3.08
N PHE A 29 24.90 -9.68 -1.98
CA PHE A 29 23.52 -9.54 -1.51
C PHE A 29 23.13 -8.08 -1.25
N LEU A 30 23.98 -7.30 -0.59
CA LEU A 30 23.75 -5.86 -0.38
C LEU A 30 23.74 -5.08 -1.70
N LYS A 31 24.53 -5.48 -2.69
CA LYS A 31 24.54 -4.87 -4.03
C LYS A 31 23.26 -5.19 -4.80
N GLU A 32 22.74 -6.41 -4.68
CA GLU A 32 21.45 -6.83 -5.23
C GLU A 32 20.28 -6.11 -4.55
N LEU A 33 20.32 -5.94 -3.22
CA LEU A 33 19.33 -5.15 -2.49
C LEU A 33 19.32 -3.67 -2.90
N LYS A 34 20.46 -3.12 -3.33
CA LYS A 34 20.57 -1.76 -3.88
C LYS A 34 20.12 -1.66 -5.34
N ASN A 35 19.93 -2.79 -6.02
CA ASN A 35 19.32 -2.92 -7.33
C ASN A 35 17.97 -3.63 -7.21
N PRO A 36 16.99 -3.09 -6.45
CA PRO A 36 15.65 -3.63 -6.54
C PRO A 36 15.22 -3.52 -8.01
N THR A 37 14.49 -4.52 -8.51
CA THR A 37 13.71 -4.39 -9.76
C THR A 37 13.13 -2.98 -9.76
N ALA A 38 13.44 -2.20 -10.79
CA ALA A 38 13.06 -0.79 -10.83
C ALA A 38 11.54 -0.70 -10.78
N HIS A 39 10.98 -0.64 -9.57
CA HIS A 39 9.55 -0.49 -9.36
C HIS A 39 9.24 0.89 -9.88
N ASP A 40 8.55 0.95 -11.01
CA ASP A 40 8.12 2.22 -11.59
C ASP A 40 6.94 2.75 -10.76
N TYR A 41 7.27 3.29 -9.59
CA TYR A 41 6.32 3.91 -8.68
C TYR A 41 5.56 5.04 -9.37
N LYS A 42 6.20 5.71 -10.33
CA LYS A 42 5.58 6.79 -11.08
C LYS A 42 4.51 6.22 -12.01
N ALA A 43 4.79 5.14 -12.74
CA ALA A 43 3.79 4.46 -13.54
C ALA A 43 2.60 3.98 -12.72
N VAL A 44 2.81 3.45 -11.51
CA VAL A 44 1.69 3.04 -10.62
C VAL A 44 0.83 4.25 -10.22
N LEU A 45 1.47 5.37 -9.87
CA LEU A 45 0.77 6.60 -9.49
C LEU A 45 0.02 7.22 -10.67
N ASP A 46 0.63 7.24 -11.84
CA ASP A 46 0.03 7.72 -13.08
C ASP A 46 -1.14 6.83 -13.51
N CYS A 47 -0.98 5.51 -13.37
CA CYS A 47 -2.05 4.53 -13.61
C CYS A 47 -3.25 4.80 -12.69
N PHE A 48 -3.02 5.02 -11.39
CA PHE A 48 -4.07 5.44 -10.48
C PHE A 48 -4.78 6.70 -10.95
N ASN A 49 -4.04 7.78 -11.26
CA ASN A 49 -4.65 9.05 -11.68
C ASN A 49 -5.40 8.94 -13.02
N SER A 50 -4.94 8.07 -13.92
CA SER A 50 -5.55 7.81 -15.22
C SER A 50 -6.87 7.03 -15.10
N ILE A 51 -6.92 6.01 -14.23
CA ILE A 51 -8.09 5.16 -14.05
C ILE A 51 -9.12 5.82 -13.11
N CYS A 52 -8.65 6.37 -12.01
CA CYS A 52 -9.48 6.89 -10.92
C CYS A 52 -9.81 8.37 -11.10
N THR A 53 -10.25 8.80 -12.29
CA THR A 53 -10.53 10.21 -12.62
C THR A 53 -11.59 10.89 -11.74
N GLY A 54 -12.44 10.10 -11.08
CA GLY A 54 -13.44 10.59 -10.13
C GLY A 54 -12.97 10.71 -8.67
N LEU A 55 -11.75 10.26 -8.36
CA LEU A 55 -11.17 10.23 -7.02
C LEU A 55 -10.14 11.38 -6.86
N PRO A 56 -9.81 11.79 -5.62
CA PRO A 56 -8.75 12.77 -5.39
C PRO A 56 -7.40 12.28 -5.97
N PRO A 57 -6.71 13.11 -6.77
CA PRO A 57 -5.47 12.72 -7.42
C PRO A 57 -4.33 12.59 -6.42
N ALA A 58 -3.38 11.70 -6.72
CA ALA A 58 -2.17 11.52 -5.93
C ALA A 58 -0.96 12.08 -6.70
N THR A 59 -0.29 13.08 -6.14
CA THR A 59 0.77 13.83 -6.85
C THR A 59 2.19 13.50 -6.41
N ARG A 60 2.40 13.20 -5.12
CA ARG A 60 3.72 12.95 -4.52
C ARG A 60 3.96 11.48 -4.23
N LEU A 61 5.14 10.96 -4.56
CA LEU A 61 5.62 9.64 -4.15
C LEU A 61 6.38 9.71 -2.82
N THR A 62 5.64 9.69 -1.71
CA THR A 62 6.24 9.59 -0.37
C THR A 62 6.79 8.18 -0.13
N ASP A 63 7.74 8.03 0.79
CA ASP A 63 8.27 6.71 1.15
C ASP A 63 7.22 5.79 1.76
N LYS A 64 6.17 6.36 2.38
CA LYS A 64 4.98 5.61 2.81
C LYS A 64 4.25 5.00 1.61
N ARG A 65 4.00 5.77 0.55
CA ARG A 65 3.33 5.29 -0.67
C ARG A 65 4.16 4.26 -1.41
N LYS A 66 5.47 4.47 -1.54
CA LYS A 66 6.39 3.47 -2.13
C LYS A 66 6.33 2.14 -1.38
N ARG A 67 6.41 2.18 -0.04
CA ARG A 67 6.30 0.96 0.80
C ARG A 67 4.94 0.26 0.63
N ALA A 68 3.85 1.01 0.54
CA ALA A 68 2.52 0.44 0.30
C ALA A 68 2.42 -0.24 -1.08
N ILE A 69 2.96 0.38 -2.12
CA ILE A 69 3.02 -0.20 -3.48
C ILE A 69 3.82 -1.51 -3.47
N ILE A 70 5.03 -1.49 -2.91
CA ILE A 70 5.88 -2.69 -2.83
C ILE A 70 5.16 -3.80 -2.08
N LYS A 71 4.53 -3.47 -0.94
CA LYS A 71 3.81 -4.46 -0.13
C LYS A 71 2.67 -5.09 -0.93
N ALA A 72 1.82 -4.28 -1.55
CA ALA A 72 0.71 -4.81 -2.35
C ALA A 72 1.19 -5.69 -3.52
N GLN A 73 2.27 -5.29 -4.20
CA GLN A 73 2.85 -6.10 -5.28
C GLN A 73 3.45 -7.42 -4.76
N LYS A 74 4.12 -7.41 -3.60
CA LYS A 74 4.63 -8.62 -2.95
C LYS A 74 3.51 -9.56 -2.51
N ASP A 75 2.39 -9.00 -2.06
CA ASP A 75 1.20 -9.75 -1.66
C ASP A 75 0.41 -10.27 -2.88
N GLY A 76 0.87 -10.02 -4.12
CA GLY A 76 0.35 -10.59 -5.36
C GLY A 76 -0.79 -9.78 -6.01
N TYR A 77 -1.05 -8.56 -5.54
CA TYR A 77 -2.13 -7.74 -6.09
C TYR A 77 -1.77 -7.11 -7.43
N ASP A 78 -2.69 -7.22 -8.39
CA ASP A 78 -2.71 -6.38 -9.58
C ASP A 78 -3.33 -5.02 -9.25
N LEU A 79 -2.48 -4.01 -9.07
CA LEU A 79 -2.90 -2.66 -8.72
C LEU A 79 -3.76 -2.00 -9.79
N GLU A 80 -3.55 -2.32 -11.08
CA GLU A 80 -4.39 -1.79 -12.14
C GLU A 80 -5.83 -2.28 -11.97
N GLN A 81 -5.99 -3.59 -11.74
CA GLN A 81 -7.31 -4.19 -11.50
C GLN A 81 -7.97 -3.61 -10.24
N VAL A 82 -7.22 -3.42 -9.15
CA VAL A 82 -7.72 -2.77 -7.92
C VAL A 82 -8.23 -1.36 -8.21
N PHE A 83 -7.49 -0.57 -8.99
CA PHE A 83 -7.91 0.79 -9.36
C PHE A 83 -9.15 0.78 -10.26
N ARG A 84 -9.26 -0.18 -11.20
CA ARG A 84 -10.47 -0.33 -12.03
C ARG A 84 -11.69 -0.66 -11.19
N THR A 85 -11.57 -1.57 -10.22
CA THR A 85 -12.66 -1.88 -9.29
C THR A 85 -13.05 -0.66 -8.45
N ALA A 86 -12.05 0.09 -7.94
CA ALA A 86 -12.32 1.32 -7.20
C ALA A 86 -13.04 2.38 -8.06
N ALA A 87 -12.64 2.53 -9.32
CA ALA A 87 -13.23 3.49 -10.25
C ALA A 87 -14.65 3.13 -10.70
N GLN A 88 -15.10 1.89 -10.51
CA GLN A 88 -16.47 1.47 -10.81
C GLN A 88 -17.43 1.66 -9.62
N SER A 89 -16.92 1.79 -8.39
CA SER A 89 -17.74 1.95 -7.20
C SER A 89 -18.37 3.34 -7.10
N SER A 90 -19.69 3.41 -7.03
CA SER A 90 -20.40 4.66 -6.74
C SER A 90 -20.07 5.20 -5.35
N PHE A 91 -19.95 4.32 -4.35
CA PHE A 91 -19.62 4.69 -2.97
C PHE A 91 -18.23 5.33 -2.86
N LEU A 92 -17.19 4.68 -3.38
CA LEU A 92 -15.80 5.18 -3.30
C LEU A 92 -15.62 6.50 -4.08
N ARG A 93 -16.49 6.76 -5.06
CA ARG A 93 -16.53 7.97 -5.87
C ARG A 93 -17.37 9.11 -5.27
N GLY A 94 -17.91 8.95 -4.08
CA GLY A 94 -18.67 10.01 -3.41
C GLY A 94 -20.12 10.13 -3.86
N ARG A 95 -20.68 9.09 -4.48
CA ARG A 95 -22.14 8.95 -4.58
C ARG A 95 -22.69 8.33 -3.29
N ASN A 96 -22.42 9.02 -2.18
CA ASN A 96 -22.94 8.74 -0.84
C ASN A 96 -23.40 10.07 -0.22
N ASP A 97 -24.16 10.02 0.87
CA ASP A 97 -24.75 11.21 1.50
C ASP A 97 -23.72 12.22 1.97
N ARG A 98 -22.52 11.75 2.31
CA ARG A 98 -21.41 12.56 2.81
C ARG A 98 -20.48 13.07 1.71
N LYS A 99 -20.75 12.74 0.44
CA LYS A 99 -19.87 13.04 -0.72
C LYS A 99 -18.42 12.60 -0.51
N TRP A 100 -18.18 11.60 0.32
CA TRP A 100 -16.84 11.13 0.68
C TRP A 100 -16.21 10.38 -0.48
N ARG A 101 -14.93 10.62 -0.76
CA ARG A 101 -14.20 9.97 -1.87
C ARG A 101 -12.94 9.30 -1.36
N ALA A 102 -12.68 8.08 -1.82
CA ALA A 102 -11.49 7.34 -1.48
C ALA A 102 -10.23 7.98 -2.09
N SER A 103 -9.19 8.18 -1.30
CA SER A 103 -7.88 8.62 -1.79
C SER A 103 -7.00 7.42 -2.15
N PHE A 104 -5.90 7.66 -2.88
CA PHE A 104 -4.86 6.65 -3.10
C PHE A 104 -4.38 6.02 -1.78
N ASP A 105 -4.10 6.84 -0.77
CA ASP A 105 -3.60 6.34 0.52
C ASP A 105 -4.63 5.48 1.24
N TRP A 106 -5.92 5.80 1.12
CA TRP A 106 -6.99 5.01 1.71
C TRP A 106 -7.12 3.65 1.03
N ILE A 107 -7.07 3.60 -0.31
CA ILE A 107 -7.15 2.35 -1.08
C ILE A 107 -5.93 1.48 -0.80
N MET A 108 -4.74 2.06 -0.72
CA MET A 108 -3.47 1.34 -0.54
C MET A 108 -3.23 0.86 0.90
N GLN A 109 -4.13 1.13 1.84
CA GLN A 109 -4.09 0.51 3.16
C GLN A 109 -4.41 -0.99 3.03
N PRO A 110 -3.65 -1.89 3.67
CA PRO A 110 -3.80 -3.34 3.47
C PRO A 110 -5.24 -3.85 3.62
N GLY A 111 -5.97 -3.42 4.65
CA GLY A 111 -7.34 -3.86 4.89
C GLY A 111 -8.36 -3.33 3.87
N ASN A 112 -8.14 -2.13 3.33
CA ASN A 112 -9.03 -1.56 2.32
C ASN A 112 -8.70 -2.10 0.93
N LEU A 113 -7.41 -2.33 0.66
CA LEU A 113 -6.93 -2.89 -0.59
C LEU A 113 -7.57 -4.25 -0.88
N VAL A 114 -7.62 -5.14 0.13
CA VAL A 114 -8.31 -6.43 0.04
C VAL A 114 -9.79 -6.24 -0.32
N LYS A 115 -10.51 -5.40 0.44
CA LYS A 115 -11.95 -5.14 0.22
C LYS A 115 -12.24 -4.59 -1.17
N VAL A 116 -11.39 -3.69 -1.66
CA VAL A 116 -11.50 -3.12 -3.01
C VAL A 116 -11.19 -4.18 -4.06
N ALA A 117 -10.12 -4.96 -3.89
CA ALA A 117 -9.75 -6.04 -4.80
C ALA A 117 -10.86 -7.10 -4.93
N GLU A 118 -11.51 -7.44 -3.82
CA GLU A 118 -12.62 -8.39 -3.75
C GLU A 118 -13.97 -7.80 -4.20
N GLY A 119 -14.03 -6.51 -4.55
CA GLY A 119 -15.25 -5.88 -5.05
C GLY A 119 -16.34 -5.65 -3.99
N GLN A 120 -15.98 -5.59 -2.70
CA GLN A 120 -16.92 -5.34 -1.58
C GLN A 120 -17.68 -4.00 -1.71
N TYR A 121 -17.14 -3.08 -2.50
CA TYR A 121 -17.75 -1.77 -2.78
C TYR A 121 -18.33 -1.67 -4.21
N SER A 122 -18.45 -2.79 -4.93
CA SER A 122 -19.07 -2.78 -6.26
C SER A 122 -20.58 -2.58 -6.15
N ASP A 123 -21.15 -1.85 -7.12
CA ASP A 123 -22.57 -1.48 -7.13
C ASP A 123 -23.49 -2.70 -7.35
N SER A 124 -22.92 -3.85 -7.72
CA SER A 124 -23.62 -5.12 -7.95
C SER A 124 -23.87 -5.93 -6.67
N VAL A 125 -23.18 -5.62 -5.57
CA VAL A 125 -23.43 -6.28 -4.28
C VAL A 125 -24.66 -5.62 -3.68
N PRO A 126 -25.77 -6.37 -3.43
CA PRO A 126 -26.91 -5.82 -2.72
C PRO A 126 -26.39 -5.34 -1.37
N THR A 127 -26.55 -4.04 -1.10
CA THR A 127 -26.22 -3.47 0.20
C THR A 127 -26.97 -4.30 1.24
N PRO A 128 -26.32 -4.92 2.24
CA PRO A 128 -27.05 -5.54 3.32
C PRO A 128 -27.94 -4.45 3.94
N ALA A 129 -29.25 -4.68 3.94
CA ALA A 129 -30.20 -3.74 4.49
C ALA A 129 -29.81 -3.42 5.95
N THR A 130 -29.51 -2.15 6.20
CA THR A 130 -29.41 -1.53 7.53
C THR A 130 -28.71 -2.37 8.60
N ALA A 131 -27.38 -2.41 8.58
CA ALA A 131 -26.64 -2.36 9.84
C ALA A 131 -26.67 -0.90 10.33
N ALA A 132 -26.91 -0.72 11.64
CA ALA A 132 -27.04 0.55 12.36
C ALA A 132 -26.10 1.68 11.87
N PRO A 133 -26.46 2.97 12.05
CA PRO A 133 -25.53 4.05 11.78
C PRO A 133 -24.23 3.74 12.53
N MET A 134 -23.12 3.62 11.80
CA MET A 134 -21.80 3.57 12.41
C MET A 134 -21.64 4.90 13.15
N SER A 135 -22.07 4.91 14.42
CA SER A 135 -21.92 6.02 15.35
C SER A 135 -20.44 6.05 15.72
N GLY A 136 -19.70 6.80 14.91
CA GLY A 136 -18.26 6.91 14.99
C GLY A 136 -17.76 7.31 13.62
N ASN A 137 -17.47 8.59 13.44
CA ASN A 137 -16.68 9.03 12.30
C ASN A 137 -15.27 8.44 12.53
N PRO A 138 -14.77 7.49 11.72
CA PRO A 138 -13.49 6.83 11.98
C PRO A 138 -12.28 7.74 11.68
N PHE A 139 -12.51 9.04 11.53
CA PHE A 139 -11.54 10.08 11.20
C PHE A 139 -11.26 11.03 12.37
N ASP A 140 -11.85 10.81 13.55
CA ASP A 140 -11.62 11.66 14.72
C ASP A 140 -10.36 11.27 15.51
N ASP A 141 -9.67 10.18 15.13
CA ASP A 141 -8.51 9.62 15.86
C ASP A 141 -7.15 9.93 15.20
N TYR A 142 -7.13 10.78 14.18
CA TYR A 142 -5.92 11.28 13.53
C TYR A 142 -5.91 12.81 13.53
N GLY A 143 -5.95 13.39 14.73
CA GLY A 143 -5.46 14.74 15.02
C GLY A 143 -3.95 14.74 15.24
#